data_AF-A0A833RIN0-F1
#
_entry.id   AF-A0A833RIN0-F1
#
_cell.length_a   1.000
_cell.length_b   1.000
_cell.length_c   1.000
_cell.angle_alpha   90.00
_cell.angle_beta   90.00
_cell.angle_gamma   90.00
#
_symmetry.space_group_name_H-M   'P 1'
#
loop_
_entity.id
_entity.type
_entity.pdbx_description
1 polymer ?
#
loop_
_entity_poly.entity_id
_entity_poly.type
_entity_poly.pdbx_seq_one_letter_code
_entity_poly.pdbx_strand_id
1 'polypeptide(L)'
;MGWSGYIAVCEPAGKKWQVLDFGQGQPILILDIIFWRNQLCGIVNRYAVLICNFDMESCKTSILTVRLPKLYRCTVDTFLVESTGGDLLTVIVDARKFKVFKLVQQDYNWEQMERIGNQALFLGKIRSESVPVNQFLDSGLRENSIYCTSDRTRRNFNFMGSYGVPTVYSMEDRK
;
A
#
# COMPACT_ATOMS: atom_id res chain seq x y z
N MET A 1 2.38 4.18 -15.39
CA MET A 1 3.71 3.61 -15.71
C MET A 1 4.20 2.97 -14.43
N GLY A 2 4.32 1.65 -14.39
CA GLY A 2 5.06 1.01 -13.30
C GLY A 2 6.52 0.90 -13.69
N TRP A 3 7.39 0.76 -12.71
CA TRP A 3 8.82 0.56 -12.92
C TRP A 3 9.09 -0.94 -12.96
N SER A 4 9.65 -1.43 -14.07
CA SER A 4 10.23 -2.77 -14.11
C SER A 4 11.66 -2.68 -13.60
N GLY A 5 11.98 -3.42 -12.55
CA GLY A 5 13.32 -3.38 -11.98
C GLY A 5 13.59 -4.54 -11.03
N TYR A 6 14.81 -4.55 -10.52
CA TYR A 6 15.20 -5.39 -9.40
C TYR A 6 15.02 -4.59 -8.11
N ILE A 7 14.54 -5.24 -7.05
CA ILE A 7 14.58 -4.66 -5.71
C ILE A 7 15.93 -4.99 -5.12
N ALA A 8 16.59 -4.00 -4.54
CA ALA A 8 17.77 -4.22 -3.74
C ALA A 8 17.55 -3.65 -2.33
N VAL A 9 18.06 -4.35 -1.34
CA VAL A 9 18.12 -3.90 0.06
C VAL A 9 19.56 -3.50 0.34
N CYS A 10 19.71 -2.37 1.03
CA CYS A 10 21.00 -1.88 1.50
C CYS A 10 21.05 -1.98 3.02
N GLU A 11 22.17 -2.48 3.55
CA GLU A 11 22.44 -2.42 4.98
C GLU A 11 22.45 -0.96 5.48
N PRO A 12 21.95 -0.65 6.70
CA PRO A 12 21.91 0.72 7.23
C PRO A 12 23.26 1.46 7.22
N ALA A 13 24.38 0.74 7.23
CA ALA A 13 25.73 1.29 7.13
C ALA A 13 26.23 1.52 5.68
N GLY A 14 25.41 1.22 4.67
CA GLY A 14 25.72 1.44 3.26
C GLY A 14 26.75 0.49 2.65
N LYS A 15 27.21 -0.53 3.40
CA LYS A 15 28.39 -1.33 3.03
C LYS A 15 28.07 -2.49 2.10
N LYS A 16 26.81 -2.94 2.05
CA LYS A 16 26.40 -4.11 1.26
C LYS A 16 25.03 -3.90 0.65
N TRP A 17 24.96 -4.08 -0.67
CA TRP A 17 23.71 -4.16 -1.43
C TRP A 17 23.41 -5.63 -1.72
N GLN A 18 22.18 -6.04 -1.46
CA GLN A 18 21.67 -7.34 -1.84
C GLN A 18 20.49 -7.16 -2.78
N VAL A 19 20.61 -7.66 -4.00
CA VAL A 19 19.47 -7.77 -4.91
C VAL A 19 18.60 -8.92 -4.45
N LEU A 20 17.31 -8.66 -4.26
CA LEU A 20 16.33 -9.68 -3.94
C LEU A 20 15.95 -10.40 -5.23
N ASP A 21 16.24 -11.70 -5.30
CA ASP A 21 15.74 -12.56 -6.36
C ASP A 21 14.37 -13.11 -5.96
N PHE A 22 13.39 -12.86 -6.83
CA PHE A 22 12.03 -13.35 -6.67
C PHE A 22 11.73 -14.63 -7.45
N GLY A 23 12.77 -15.35 -7.89
CA GLY A 23 12.68 -16.65 -8.55
C GLY A 23 12.10 -16.58 -9.97
N GLN A 24 11.98 -15.39 -10.53
CA GLN A 24 11.38 -15.15 -11.85
C GLN A 24 12.44 -14.93 -12.93
N GLY A 25 13.72 -14.71 -12.56
CA GLY A 25 14.81 -14.43 -13.50
C GLY A 25 14.57 -13.22 -14.43
N GLN A 26 13.58 -12.38 -14.09
CA GLN A 26 13.11 -11.26 -14.89
C GLN A 26 12.76 -10.08 -13.97
N PRO A 27 12.89 -8.83 -14.43
CA PRO A 27 12.47 -7.66 -13.69
C PRO A 27 10.99 -7.73 -13.31
N ILE A 28 10.66 -7.35 -12.08
CA ILE A 28 9.27 -7.34 -11.61
C ILE A 28 8.73 -5.92 -11.64
N LEU A 29 7.47 -5.81 -12.05
CA LEU A 29 6.73 -4.56 -11.97
C LEU A 29 6.20 -4.37 -10.56
N ILE A 30 6.85 -3.49 -9.78
CA ILE A 30 6.39 -3.12 -8.45
C ILE A 30 5.56 -1.85 -8.53
N LEU A 31 4.36 -1.91 -7.96
CA LEU A 31 3.41 -0.80 -7.98
C LEU A 31 3.45 0.02 -6.70
N ASP A 32 3.74 -0.64 -5.59
CA ASP A 32 3.93 -0.06 -4.26
C ASP A 32 4.77 -1.01 -3.39
N ILE A 33 5.46 -0.47 -2.39
CA ILE A 33 6.34 -1.22 -1.49
C ILE A 33 6.30 -0.63 -0.08
N ILE A 34 6.31 -1.49 0.94
CA ILE A 34 6.36 -1.09 2.34
C ILE A 34 7.23 -2.06 3.14
N PHE A 35 7.85 -1.56 4.20
CA PHE A 35 8.49 -2.39 5.21
C PHE A 35 7.51 -2.57 6.38
N TRP A 36 7.14 -3.82 6.67
CA TRP A 36 6.13 -4.15 7.68
C TRP A 36 6.60 -5.37 8.50
N ARG A 37 6.63 -5.24 9.83
CA ARG A 37 7.05 -6.33 10.76
C ARG A 37 8.34 -7.05 10.36
N ASN A 38 9.37 -6.27 9.99
CA ASN A 38 10.66 -6.78 9.54
C ASN A 38 10.61 -7.58 8.21
N GLN A 39 9.55 -7.37 7.41
CA GLN A 39 9.35 -7.98 6.10
C GLN A 39 9.22 -6.90 5.05
N LEU A 40 9.77 -7.14 3.86
CA LEU A 40 9.54 -6.28 2.71
C LEU A 40 8.31 -6.76 1.95
N CYS A 41 7.28 -5.93 1.89
CA CYS A 41 6.04 -6.23 1.21
C CYS A 41 5.93 -5.39 -0.06
N GLY A 42 5.57 -5.99 -1.20
CA GLY A 42 5.43 -5.25 -2.46
C GLY A 42 4.28 -5.73 -3.32
N ILE A 43 3.53 -4.80 -3.91
CA ILE A 43 2.47 -5.14 -4.87
C ILE A 43 3.10 -5.42 -6.23
N VAL A 44 2.85 -6.62 -6.75
CA VAL A 44 3.36 -7.07 -8.05
C VAL A 44 2.24 -7.38 -9.03
N ASN A 45 2.42 -6.92 -10.28
CA ASN A 45 1.51 -7.21 -11.40
C ASN A 45 0.02 -6.94 -11.12
N ARG A 46 -0.31 -5.98 -10.24
CA ARG A 46 -1.68 -5.66 -9.73
C ARG A 46 -2.39 -6.77 -8.95
N TYR A 47 -2.04 -8.04 -9.10
CA TYR A 47 -2.85 -9.15 -8.57
C TYR A 47 -2.31 -9.81 -7.31
N ALA A 48 -1.12 -9.46 -6.86
CA ALA A 48 -0.51 -10.10 -5.70
C ALA A 48 0.34 -9.13 -4.89
N VAL A 49 0.51 -9.47 -3.62
CA VAL A 49 1.51 -8.91 -2.73
C VAL A 49 2.57 -9.98 -2.51
N LEU A 50 3.84 -9.64 -2.77
CA LEU A 50 4.97 -10.44 -2.33
C LEU A 50 5.34 -10.01 -0.93
N ILE A 51 5.48 -10.97 -0.02
CA ILE A 51 6.02 -10.78 1.32
C ILE A 51 7.37 -11.47 1.33
N CYS A 52 8.43 -10.67 1.41
CA CYS A 52 9.80 -11.14 1.43
C CYS A 52 10.34 -11.08 2.87
N ASN A 53 10.68 -12.24 3.40
CA ASN A 53 11.59 -12.32 4.54
C ASN A 53 13.00 -12.35 3.98
N PHE A 54 13.85 -11.48 4.50
CA PHE A 54 15.26 -11.51 4.16
C PHE A 54 16.06 -11.50 5.46
N ASP A 55 17.05 -12.36 5.52
CA ASP A 55 18.07 -12.36 6.56
C ASP A 55 19.34 -11.77 5.94
N MET A 56 19.73 -10.59 6.43
CA MET A 56 20.91 -9.87 5.95
C MET A 56 22.22 -10.60 6.27
N GLU A 57 22.25 -11.41 7.34
CA GLU A 57 23.44 -12.15 7.76
C GLU A 57 23.65 -13.37 6.86
N SER A 58 22.61 -14.18 6.66
CA SER A 58 22.71 -15.38 5.82
C SER A 58 22.49 -15.13 4.33
N CYS A 59 22.12 -13.90 3.93
CA CYS A 59 21.68 -13.54 2.59
C CYS A 59 20.55 -14.43 2.05
N LYS A 60 19.81 -15.11 2.92
CA LYS A 60 18.68 -15.95 2.51
C LYS A 60 17.43 -15.12 2.37
N THR A 61 16.71 -15.33 1.28
CA THR A 61 15.39 -14.75 1.04
C THR A 61 14.36 -15.86 0.97
N SER A 62 13.20 -15.63 1.58
CA SER A 62 12.01 -16.44 1.34
C SER A 62 10.88 -15.52 0.94
N ILE A 63 10.10 -15.95 -0.03
CA ILE A 63 9.05 -15.13 -0.62
C ILE A 63 7.75 -15.89 -0.55
N LEU A 64 6.75 -15.23 0.03
CA LEU A 64 5.38 -15.65 0.01
C LEU A 64 4.61 -14.78 -0.97
N THR A 65 3.87 -15.40 -1.89
CA THR A 65 2.95 -14.70 -2.78
C THR A 65 1.54 -14.77 -2.22
N VAL A 66 0.99 -13.62 -1.86
CA VAL A 66 -0.38 -13.49 -1.38
C VAL A 66 -1.23 -12.88 -2.50
N ARG A 67 -2.26 -13.58 -2.94
CA ARG A 67 -3.18 -13.04 -3.95
C ARG A 67 -4.01 -11.91 -3.35
N LEU A 68 -4.11 -10.79 -4.06
CA LEU A 68 -5.02 -9.72 -3.69
C LEU A 68 -6.47 -10.19 -3.89
N PRO A 69 -7.44 -9.59 -3.16
CA PRO A 69 -8.86 -9.76 -3.43
C PRO A 69 -9.15 -9.51 -4.92
N LYS A 70 -10.19 -10.17 -5.46
CA LYS A 70 -10.57 -10.02 -6.87
C LYS A 70 -10.66 -8.55 -7.25
N LEU A 71 -9.69 -8.12 -8.06
CA LEU A 71 -9.66 -6.76 -8.58
C LEU A 71 -10.83 -6.56 -9.55
N TYR A 72 -11.44 -5.38 -9.49
CA TYR A 72 -12.46 -4.98 -10.44
C TYR A 72 -11.81 -4.55 -11.75
N ARG A 73 -12.54 -4.69 -12.87
CA ARG A 73 -12.07 -4.31 -14.21
C ARG A 73 -11.53 -2.86 -14.27
N CYS A 74 -12.00 -1.99 -13.39
CA CYS A 74 -11.68 -0.57 -13.38
C CYS A 74 -10.72 -0.16 -12.23
N THR A 75 -9.96 -1.11 -11.67
CA THR A 75 -8.94 -0.83 -10.66
C THR A 75 -7.90 0.15 -11.21
N VAL A 76 -7.89 1.34 -10.61
CA VAL A 76 -7.03 2.45 -10.97
C VAL A 76 -5.68 2.24 -10.30
N ASP A 77 -5.70 2.11 -8.97
CA ASP A 77 -4.51 2.06 -8.13
C ASP A 77 -4.69 1.12 -6.93
N THR A 78 -3.57 0.71 -6.36
CA THR A 78 -3.51 -0.10 -5.16
C THR A 78 -2.32 0.33 -4.32
N PHE A 79 -2.55 0.51 -3.03
CA PHE A 79 -1.56 0.98 -2.06
C PHE A 79 -1.38 -0.02 -0.94
N LEU A 80 -0.18 -0.07 -0.35
CA LEU A 80 0.12 -0.75 0.91
C LEU A 80 0.29 0.29 2.01
N VAL A 81 -0.33 0.04 3.15
CA VAL A 81 -0.27 0.94 4.30
C VAL A 81 -0.16 0.12 5.56
N GLU A 82 0.77 0.45 6.45
CA GLU A 82 0.74 -0.06 7.82
C GLU A 82 -0.25 0.76 8.63
N SER A 83 -1.21 0.09 9.27
CA SER A 83 -2.19 0.74 10.14
C SER A 83 -1.53 1.20 11.44
N THR A 84 -2.17 2.14 12.14
CA THR A 84 -1.75 2.56 13.48
C THR A 84 -1.75 1.42 14.51
N GLY A 85 -2.49 0.33 14.25
CA GLY A 85 -2.48 -0.89 15.04
C GLY A 85 -1.43 -1.93 14.63
N GLY A 86 -0.57 -1.62 13.66
CA GLY A 86 0.48 -2.51 13.16
C GLY A 86 -0.03 -3.61 12.21
N ASP A 87 -1.21 -3.45 11.63
CA ASP A 87 -1.75 -4.35 10.60
C ASP A 87 -1.31 -3.89 9.21
N LEU A 88 -1.02 -4.82 8.31
CA LEU A 88 -0.83 -4.50 6.90
C LEU A 88 -2.18 -4.33 6.21
N LEU A 89 -2.40 -3.16 5.65
CA LEU A 89 -3.57 -2.83 4.85
C LEU A 89 -3.21 -2.74 3.37
N THR A 90 -4.14 -3.14 2.53
CA THR A 90 -4.15 -2.75 1.12
C THR A 90 -5.36 -1.89 0.80
N VAL A 91 -5.14 -0.78 0.10
CA VAL A 91 -6.22 0.11 -0.34
C VAL A 91 -6.33 0.05 -1.85
N ILE A 92 -7.43 -0.52 -2.35
CA ILE A 92 -7.76 -0.60 -3.77
C ILE A 92 -8.65 0.58 -4.15
N VAL A 93 -8.24 1.31 -5.17
CA VAL A 93 -8.98 2.45 -5.74
C VAL A 93 -9.61 2.01 -7.07
N ASP A 94 -10.94 2.03 -7.14
CA ASP A 94 -11.71 1.60 -8.31
C ASP A 94 -12.72 2.67 -8.70
N ALA A 95 -12.53 3.29 -9.88
CA ALA A 95 -13.45 4.19 -10.60
C ALA A 95 -14.20 5.31 -9.84
N ARG A 96 -14.02 5.45 -8.51
CA ARG A 96 -14.57 6.43 -7.52
C ARG A 96 -14.71 5.84 -6.10
N LYS A 97 -14.45 4.55 -5.88
CA LYS A 97 -14.60 3.86 -4.60
C LYS A 97 -13.26 3.40 -4.05
N PHE A 98 -13.17 3.39 -2.73
CA PHE A 98 -12.03 2.84 -1.99
C PHE A 98 -12.47 1.58 -1.27
N LYS A 99 -11.65 0.54 -1.40
CA LYS A 99 -11.79 -0.70 -0.64
C LYS A 99 -10.52 -0.93 0.14
N VAL A 100 -10.67 -1.05 1.45
CA VAL A 100 -9.57 -1.34 2.36
C VAL A 100 -9.68 -2.81 2.72
N PHE A 101 -8.57 -3.52 2.67
CA PHE A 101 -8.47 -4.89 3.15
C PHE A 101 -7.32 -5.00 4.13
N LYS A 102 -7.51 -5.78 5.18
CA LYS A 102 -6.49 -6.14 6.16
C LYS A 102 -5.95 -7.52 5.82
N LEU A 103 -4.63 -7.70 5.91
CA LEU A 103 -4.01 -9.01 5.83
C LEU A 103 -4.20 -9.75 7.18
N VAL A 104 -4.85 -10.90 7.16
CA VAL A 104 -4.90 -11.81 8.31
C VAL A 104 -3.68 -12.73 8.23
N GLN A 105 -2.76 -12.55 9.17
CA GLN A 105 -1.44 -13.20 9.13
C GLN A 105 -1.51 -14.73 9.28
N GLN A 106 -2.51 -15.26 9.99
CA GLN A 106 -2.63 -16.70 10.25
C GLN A 106 -2.77 -17.49 8.94
N ASP A 107 -3.61 -17.01 8.02
CA ASP A 107 -3.93 -17.72 6.79
C ASP A 107 -3.43 -17.01 5.53
N TYR A 108 -2.77 -15.84 5.70
CA TYR A 108 -2.40 -14.94 4.61
C TYR A 108 -3.56 -14.65 3.67
N ASN A 109 -4.72 -14.35 4.24
CA ASN A 109 -5.92 -13.97 3.51
C ASN A 109 -6.20 -12.46 3.70
N TRP A 110 -7.03 -11.91 2.83
CA TRP A 110 -7.42 -10.50 2.89
C TRP A 110 -8.87 -10.38 3.33
N GLU A 111 -9.10 -9.66 4.43
CA GLU A 111 -10.42 -9.35 4.95
C GLU A 111 -10.80 -7.91 4.59
N GLN A 112 -11.96 -7.73 3.96
CA GLN A 112 -12.46 -6.39 3.64
C GLN A 112 -12.86 -5.66 4.93
N MET A 113 -12.39 -4.42 5.07
CA MET A 113 -12.76 -3.55 6.17
C MET A 113 -13.90 -2.60 5.75
N GLU A 114 -14.90 -2.51 6.62
CA GLU A 114 -15.95 -1.48 6.52
C GLU A 114 -15.54 -0.17 7.20
N ARG A 115 -14.70 -0.26 8.23
CA ARG A 115 -14.16 0.90 8.94
C ARG A 115 -12.69 0.68 9.26
N ILE A 116 -11.89 1.73 9.15
CA ILE A 116 -10.50 1.74 9.63
C ILE A 116 -10.38 2.29 11.06
N GLY A 117 -11.46 2.84 11.62
CA GLY A 117 -11.50 3.35 13.00
C GLY A 117 -10.91 4.75 13.15
N ASN A 118 -10.30 5.03 14.30
CA ASN A 118 -9.70 6.31 14.68
C ASN A 118 -8.35 6.58 13.96
N GLN A 119 -8.33 6.37 12.65
CA GLN A 119 -7.17 6.68 11.83
C GLN A 119 -7.62 7.25 10.49
N ALA A 120 -6.75 8.07 9.91
CA ALA A 120 -6.84 8.57 8.55
C ALA A 120 -5.73 7.93 7.72
N LEU A 121 -6.03 7.53 6.49
CA LEU A 121 -5.01 7.03 5.56
C LEU A 121 -4.63 8.14 4.58
N PHE A 122 -3.34 8.38 4.43
CA PHE A 122 -2.79 9.22 3.37
C PHE A 122 -2.21 8.31 2.29
N LEU A 123 -2.72 8.42 1.08
CA LEU A 123 -2.30 7.62 -0.07
C LEU A 123 -1.57 8.52 -1.06
N GLY A 124 -0.37 8.12 -1.43
CA GLY A 124 0.45 8.84 -2.39
C GLY A 124 1.40 7.91 -3.13
N LYS A 125 1.98 8.39 -4.24
CA LYS A 125 2.87 7.58 -5.08
C LYS A 125 4.21 7.27 -4.42
N ILE A 126 4.68 8.15 -3.53
CA ILE A 126 5.98 8.02 -2.87
C ILE A 126 5.84 7.21 -1.59
N ARG A 127 4.80 7.50 -0.81
CA ARG A 127 4.55 6.89 0.49
C ARG A 127 3.07 6.94 0.77
N SER A 128 2.58 5.87 1.38
CA SER A 128 1.30 5.85 2.05
C SER A 128 1.51 5.69 3.55
N GLU A 129 0.66 6.33 4.34
CA GLU A 129 0.82 6.40 5.79
C GLU A 129 -0.53 6.40 6.50
N SER A 130 -0.58 5.79 7.67
CA SER A 130 -1.73 5.82 8.56
C SER A 130 -1.44 6.72 9.76
N VAL A 131 -2.38 7.59 10.09
CA VAL A 131 -2.21 8.58 11.15
C VAL A 131 -3.36 8.46 12.15
N PRO A 132 -3.09 8.38 13.46
CA PRO A 132 -4.13 8.31 14.48
C PRO A 132 -4.78 9.69 14.66
N VAL A 133 -6.09 9.80 14.42
CA VAL A 133 -6.77 11.11 14.33
C VAL A 133 -6.85 11.81 15.69
N ASN A 134 -7.03 11.05 16.78
CA ASN A 134 -7.05 11.56 18.15
C ASN A 134 -5.74 12.26 18.59
N GLN A 135 -4.63 12.09 17.87
CA GLN A 135 -3.38 12.81 18.15
C GLN A 135 -3.34 14.20 17.48
N PHE A 136 -4.34 14.52 16.64
CA PHE A 136 -4.39 15.74 15.82
C PHE A 136 -5.79 16.39 15.87
N LEU A 137 -6.33 16.63 17.06
CA LEU A 137 -7.71 17.11 17.24
C LEU A 137 -8.03 18.43 16.52
N ASP A 138 -7.06 19.33 16.37
CA ASP A 138 -7.23 20.64 15.73
C ASP A 138 -6.86 20.66 14.24
N SER A 139 -6.56 19.50 13.64
CA SER A 139 -6.06 19.40 12.26
C SER A 139 -7.17 19.38 11.20
N GLY A 140 -8.43 19.21 11.60
CA GLY A 140 -9.53 18.93 10.68
C GLY A 140 -9.49 17.52 10.05
N LEU A 141 -8.58 16.65 10.51
CA LEU A 141 -8.57 15.24 10.11
C LEU A 141 -9.82 14.54 10.61
N ARG A 142 -10.36 13.68 9.74
CA ARG A 142 -11.54 12.88 10.03
C ARG A 142 -11.13 11.43 10.25
N GLU A 143 -11.68 10.82 11.28
CA GLU A 143 -11.61 9.38 11.44
C GLU A 143 -12.22 8.66 10.24
N ASN A 144 -11.87 7.40 10.06
CA ASN A 144 -12.44 6.54 9.03
C ASN A 144 -12.34 7.14 7.60
N SER A 145 -11.28 7.90 7.32
CA SER A 145 -11.15 8.69 6.10
C SER A 145 -9.85 8.41 5.34
N ILE A 146 -9.91 8.60 4.03
CA ILE A 146 -8.80 8.39 3.10
C ILE A 146 -8.52 9.70 2.37
N TYR A 147 -7.28 10.15 2.43
CA TYR A 147 -6.77 11.36 1.80
C TYR A 147 -5.83 10.93 0.66
N CYS A 148 -6.23 11.20 -0.58
CA CYS A 148 -5.41 10.84 -1.75
C CYS A 148 -4.70 12.08 -2.30
N THR A 149 -3.38 12.02 -2.45
CA THR A 149 -2.63 13.08 -3.11
C THR A 149 -2.83 13.00 -4.63
N SER A 150 -2.80 14.15 -5.32
CA SER A 150 -3.18 14.26 -6.75
C SER A 150 -2.13 13.74 -7.74
N ASP A 151 -1.08 13.07 -7.27
CA ASP A 151 0.10 12.73 -8.08
C ASP A 151 -0.14 11.61 -9.12
N ARG A 152 -1.31 10.95 -9.13
CA ARG A 152 -1.69 9.91 -10.12
C ARG A 152 -2.87 10.22 -11.05
N THR A 153 -3.70 11.22 -10.81
CA THR A 153 -4.99 11.34 -11.52
C THR A 153 -4.95 11.98 -12.91
N ARG A 154 -3.78 12.01 -13.56
CA ARG A 154 -3.62 12.50 -14.95
C ARG A 154 -4.45 11.76 -16.00
N ARG A 155 -5.21 10.72 -15.66
CA ARG A 155 -6.16 10.08 -16.59
C ARG A 155 -7.54 9.92 -15.93
N ASN A 156 -8.45 10.81 -16.30
CA ASN A 156 -9.90 10.65 -16.31
C ASN A 156 -10.72 10.79 -15.01
N PHE A 157 -10.23 11.50 -13.99
CA PHE A 157 -11.11 11.92 -12.90
C PHE A 157 -11.37 13.43 -12.97
N ASN A 158 -12.51 13.81 -13.55
CA ASN A 158 -13.13 15.16 -13.43
C ASN A 158 -13.60 15.46 -11.99
N PHE A 159 -12.98 14.85 -10.97
CA PHE A 159 -13.39 14.89 -9.56
C PHE A 159 -12.35 15.56 -8.66
N MET A 160 -11.31 16.17 -9.23
CA MET A 160 -10.26 16.79 -8.44
C MET A 160 -10.56 18.25 -8.14
N GLY A 161 -10.53 18.57 -6.84
CA GLY A 161 -10.31 19.92 -6.37
C GLY A 161 -9.01 20.51 -6.96
N SER A 162 -8.88 21.83 -6.83
CA SER A 162 -7.73 22.59 -7.32
C SER A 162 -6.40 21.92 -6.99
N TYR A 163 -5.47 21.92 -7.95
CA TYR A 163 -4.09 21.46 -7.79
C TYR A 163 -3.54 21.77 -6.39
N GLY A 164 -3.17 20.73 -5.64
CA GLY A 164 -2.52 20.85 -4.33
C GLY A 164 -3.37 20.51 -3.11
N VAL A 165 -4.68 20.29 -3.26
CA VAL A 165 -5.54 19.84 -2.14
C VAL A 165 -5.79 18.32 -2.25
N PRO A 166 -5.46 17.52 -1.23
CA PRO A 166 -5.80 16.09 -1.21
C PRO A 166 -7.31 15.90 -1.32
N THR A 167 -7.75 14.93 -2.13
CA THR A 167 -9.16 14.56 -2.14
C THR A 167 -9.45 13.69 -0.92
N VAL A 168 -10.47 14.08 -0.15
CA VAL A 168 -10.90 13.38 1.06
C VAL A 168 -12.08 12.48 0.75
N TYR A 169 -12.01 11.24 1.19
CA TYR A 169 -13.07 10.25 1.07
C TYR A 169 -13.39 9.69 2.45
N SER A 170 -14.63 9.87 2.92
CA SER A 170 -15.10 9.12 4.09
C SER A 170 -15.44 7.70 3.64
N MET A 171 -15.02 6.70 4.43
CA MET A 171 -15.47 5.32 4.19
C MET A 171 -16.98 5.13 4.46
N GLU A 172 -17.64 6.11 5.09
CA GLU A 172 -19.08 6.11 5.35
C GLU A 172 -19.91 6.57 4.13
N ASP A 173 -19.30 7.26 3.17
CA ASP A 173 -19.97 7.76 1.96
C ASP A 173 -20.27 6.64 0.93
N ARG A 174 -20.12 5.37 1.34
CA ARG A 174 -20.47 4.17 0.56
C ARG A 174 -22.00 4.01 0.45
N LYS A 175 -22.68 4.87 -0.32
CA LYS A 175 -24.05 4.63 -0.81
C LYS A 175 -24.08 4.61 -2.33
#